data_AF-A0A229SNA2-F1
#
_entry.id   AF-A0A229SNA2-F1
#
_cell.length_a   1.000
_cell.length_b   1.000
_cell.length_c   1.000
_cell.angle_alpha   90.00
_cell.angle_beta   90.00
_cell.angle_gamma   90.00
#
_symmetry.space_group_name_H-M   'P 1'
#
loop_
_entity.id
_entity.type
_entity.pdbx_description
1 polymer ?
#
loop_
_entity_poly.entity_id
_entity_poly.type
_entity_poly.pdbx_seq_one_letter_code
_entity_poly.pdbx_strand_id
1 'polypeptide(L)'
;MAMDGIKGAADDIGKLDGEVVWSPALRIGKLFISVAGTLADNSGADLASAGFTMMASDYYYVDPPALAGFVRTLLAGSVAANPMYRELARGFLVTCLVLLDRAGVVLEPEGEAQRELFDARAAHAALM
;
A
#
# COMPACT_ATOMS: atom_id res chain seq x y z
N MET A 1 -27.99 13.14 -22.29
CA MET A 1 -27.31 11.84 -22.54
C MET A 1 -26.13 11.80 -21.61
N ALA A 2 -26.22 10.95 -20.59
CA ALA A 2 -25.31 10.87 -19.46
C ALA A 2 -23.98 10.21 -19.85
N MET A 3 -22.88 10.73 -19.31
CA MET A 3 -21.65 9.99 -18.99
C MET A 3 -21.10 10.64 -17.71
N ASP A 4 -21.79 10.35 -16.62
CA ASP A 4 -21.31 10.55 -15.27
C ASP A 4 -20.68 9.20 -14.87
N GLY A 5 -19.37 9.17 -14.64
CA GLY A 5 -18.66 7.91 -14.55
C GLY A 5 -17.20 8.07 -14.16
N ILE A 6 -16.94 7.91 -12.86
CA ILE A 6 -15.69 7.45 -12.26
C ILE A 6 -14.55 8.49 -12.31
N LYS A 7 -14.61 9.50 -11.42
CA LYS A 7 -13.52 10.45 -11.17
C LYS A 7 -13.11 10.56 -9.69
N GLY A 8 -13.31 9.49 -8.91
CA GLY A 8 -13.32 9.58 -7.44
C GLY A 8 -12.31 8.75 -6.65
N ALA A 9 -11.22 8.24 -7.25
CA ALA A 9 -10.26 7.41 -6.50
C ALA A 9 -8.77 7.71 -6.75
N ALA A 10 -8.43 8.52 -7.76
CA ALA A 10 -7.06 8.66 -8.25
C ALA A 10 -6.29 9.89 -7.71
N ASP A 11 -6.99 10.91 -7.20
CA ASP A 11 -6.35 12.15 -6.71
C ASP A 11 -6.04 12.13 -5.19
N ASP A 12 -6.61 11.17 -4.45
CA ASP A 12 -6.65 11.21 -2.98
C ASP A 12 -5.39 10.71 -2.27
N ILE A 13 -4.45 10.12 -2.98
CA ILE A 13 -3.28 9.47 -2.35
C ILE A 13 -2.18 10.48 -2.03
N GLY A 14 -2.18 11.63 -2.72
CA GLY A 14 -1.30 12.77 -2.46
C GLY A 14 -2.00 13.94 -1.77
N LYS A 15 -3.34 14.06 -1.87
CA LYS A 15 -4.13 15.08 -1.18
C LYS A 15 -5.55 14.60 -0.86
N LEU A 16 -5.97 14.59 0.42
CA LEU A 16 -7.39 14.58 0.78
C LEU A 16 -7.81 16.00 1.15
N ASP A 17 -8.96 16.45 0.66
CA ASP A 17 -9.59 17.73 1.03
C ASP A 17 -8.64 18.95 0.93
N GLY A 18 -7.72 18.93 -0.04
CA GLY A 18 -6.73 19.99 -0.26
C GLY A 18 -5.48 19.92 0.63
N GLU A 19 -5.40 18.96 1.56
CA GLU A 19 -4.28 18.75 2.48
C GLU A 19 -3.37 17.63 1.99
N VAL A 20 -2.05 17.83 1.98
CA VAL A 20 -1.08 16.81 1.54
C VAL A 20 -1.00 15.72 2.61
N VAL A 21 -1.61 14.57 2.35
CA VAL A 21 -1.68 13.44 3.31
C VAL A 21 -0.36 12.65 3.36
N TRP A 22 0.42 12.65 2.26
CA TRP A 22 1.68 11.91 2.21
C TRP A 22 2.69 12.57 1.27
N SER A 23 3.89 12.87 1.79
CA SER A 23 5.04 13.35 1.00
C SER A 23 6.23 12.39 1.15
N PRO A 24 6.63 11.72 0.06
CA PRO A 24 7.88 10.97 -0.02
C PRO A 24 9.14 11.77 0.31
N ALA A 25 9.07 13.11 0.32
CA ALA A 25 10.17 13.96 0.78
C ALA A 25 10.48 13.81 2.28
N LEU A 26 9.53 13.31 3.08
CA LEU A 26 9.73 13.00 4.50
C LEU A 26 10.51 11.68 4.65
N ARG A 27 11.35 11.58 5.69
CA ARG A 27 12.19 10.39 5.96
C ARG A 27 11.40 9.08 5.97
N ILE A 28 10.15 9.12 6.45
CA ILE A 28 9.26 7.97 6.52
C ILE A 28 8.77 7.50 5.14
N GLY A 29 8.50 8.44 4.21
CA GLY A 29 8.09 8.10 2.86
C GLY A 29 9.23 7.48 2.05
N LYS A 30 10.46 7.98 2.22
CA LYS A 30 11.66 7.35 1.66
C LYS A 30 11.85 5.93 2.16
N LEU A 31 11.73 5.71 3.47
CA LEU A 31 11.82 4.37 4.06
C LEU A 31 10.76 3.44 3.48
N PHE A 32 9.50 3.90 3.42
CA PHE A 32 8.40 3.12 2.87
C PHE A 32 8.66 2.69 1.42
N ILE A 33 9.09 3.61 0.56
CA ILE A 33 9.43 3.32 -0.84
C ILE A 33 10.64 2.38 -0.95
N SER A 34 11.66 2.54 -0.10
CA SER A 34 12.81 1.61 -0.09
C SER A 34 12.40 0.18 0.31
N VAL A 35 11.49 0.05 1.28
CA VAL A 35 10.92 -1.24 1.67
C VAL A 35 10.07 -1.82 0.52
N ALA A 36 9.24 -1.00 -0.12
CA ALA A 36 8.44 -1.41 -1.27
C ALA A 36 9.32 -1.97 -2.40
N GLY A 37 10.39 -1.27 -2.76
CA GLY A 37 11.35 -1.72 -3.78
C GLY A 37 12.02 -3.03 -3.40
N THR A 38 12.49 -3.15 -2.16
CA THR A 38 13.12 -4.40 -1.67
C THR A 38 12.15 -5.59 -1.71
N LEU A 39 10.90 -5.39 -1.31
CA LEU A 39 9.88 -6.43 -1.34
C LEU A 39 9.49 -6.80 -2.77
N ALA A 40 9.40 -5.81 -3.67
CA ALA A 40 9.12 -6.03 -5.08
C ALA A 40 10.23 -6.89 -5.70
N ASP A 41 11.50 -6.50 -5.53
CA ASP A 41 12.67 -7.23 -6.02
C ASP A 41 12.69 -8.68 -5.51
N ASN A 42 12.46 -8.88 -4.21
CA ASN A 42 12.43 -10.21 -3.60
C ASN A 42 11.24 -11.08 -4.08
N SER A 43 10.21 -10.46 -4.64
CA SER A 43 9.06 -11.14 -5.24
C SER A 43 9.18 -11.31 -6.76
N GLY A 44 10.30 -10.86 -7.36
CA GLY A 44 10.50 -10.88 -8.82
C GLY A 44 9.68 -9.83 -9.58
N ALA A 45 9.18 -8.80 -8.89
CA ALA A 45 8.48 -7.67 -9.45
C ALA A 45 9.38 -6.42 -9.43
N ASP A 46 8.96 -5.35 -10.10
CA ASP A 46 9.55 -4.02 -9.94
C ASP A 46 8.59 -3.08 -9.19
N LEU A 47 9.09 -1.90 -8.83
CA LEU A 47 8.34 -0.93 -8.06
C LEU A 47 7.08 -0.44 -8.80
N ALA A 48 7.14 -0.34 -10.13
CA ALA A 48 5.99 0.05 -10.96
C ALA A 48 4.89 -1.02 -10.95
N SER A 49 5.26 -2.30 -11.06
CA SER A 49 4.35 -3.45 -10.97
C SER A 49 3.76 -3.61 -9.57
N ALA A 50 4.46 -3.13 -8.54
CA ALA A 50 3.95 -3.03 -7.17
C ALA A 50 2.95 -1.86 -6.98
N GLY A 51 2.67 -1.09 -8.04
CA GLY A 51 1.72 0.02 -8.05
C GLY A 51 2.32 1.36 -7.69
N PHE A 52 3.65 1.54 -7.73
CA PHE A 52 4.31 2.80 -7.38
C PHE A 52 5.04 3.38 -8.60
N THR A 53 4.58 4.54 -9.06
CA THR A 53 5.22 5.24 -10.18
C THR A 53 5.75 6.59 -9.71
N MET A 54 7.06 6.80 -9.83
CA MET A 54 7.68 8.09 -9.54
C MET A 54 7.26 9.10 -10.61
N MET A 55 6.70 10.22 -10.18
CA MET A 55 6.23 11.27 -11.10
C MET A 55 7.15 12.49 -11.10
N ALA A 56 7.73 12.82 -9.94
CA ALA A 56 8.84 13.76 -9.78
C ALA A 56 9.74 13.33 -8.62
N SER A 57 10.77 14.13 -8.31
CA SER A 57 11.79 13.78 -7.31
C SER A 57 11.27 13.57 -5.88
N ASP A 58 10.04 13.99 -5.59
CA ASP A 58 9.48 14.06 -4.24
C ASP A 58 8.06 13.48 -4.09
N TYR A 59 7.46 12.95 -5.16
CA TYR A 59 6.15 12.30 -5.08
C TYR A 59 5.99 11.06 -5.97
N TYR A 60 5.21 10.11 -5.47
CA TYR A 60 4.84 8.87 -6.14
C TYR A 60 3.34 8.86 -6.39
N TYR A 61 2.95 8.46 -7.59
CA TYR A 61 1.60 8.00 -7.87
C TYR A 61 1.46 6.56 -7.38
N VAL A 62 0.34 6.25 -6.74
CA VAL A 62 0.00 4.90 -6.31
C VAL A 62 -1.18 4.41 -7.14
N ASP A 63 -1.05 3.25 -7.76
CA ASP A 63 -2.13 2.59 -8.50
C ASP A 63 -2.82 1.55 -7.60
N PRO A 64 -4.05 1.80 -7.09
CA PRO A 64 -4.66 0.93 -6.07
C PRO A 64 -4.88 -0.53 -6.52
N PRO A 65 -5.35 -0.82 -7.74
CA PRO A 65 -5.41 -2.19 -8.26
C PRO A 65 -4.05 -2.91 -8.28
N ALA A 66 -2.99 -2.25 -8.75
CA ALA A 66 -1.65 -2.85 -8.78
C ALA A 66 -1.10 -3.08 -7.37
N LEU A 67 -1.27 -2.11 -6.47
CA LEU A 67 -0.90 -2.25 -5.06
C LEU A 67 -1.67 -3.39 -4.39
N ALA A 68 -2.96 -3.54 -4.66
CA ALA A 68 -3.77 -4.65 -4.13
C ALA A 68 -3.27 -6.01 -4.62
N GLY A 69 -2.92 -6.11 -5.92
CA GLY A 69 -2.30 -7.32 -6.48
C GLY A 69 -0.99 -7.66 -5.80
N PHE A 70 -0.13 -6.65 -5.59
CA PHE A 70 1.14 -6.82 -4.91
C PHE A 70 0.98 -7.27 -3.45
N VAL A 71 0.10 -6.62 -2.68
CA VAL A 71 -0.19 -7.00 -1.29
C VAL A 71 -0.71 -8.43 -1.22
N ARG A 72 -1.60 -8.86 -2.13
CA ARG A 72 -2.06 -10.26 -2.19
C ARG A 72 -0.91 -11.22 -2.47
N THR A 73 -0.01 -10.90 -3.39
CA THR A 73 1.19 -11.72 -3.66
C THR A 73 2.08 -11.86 -2.42
N LEU A 74 2.29 -10.79 -1.66
CA LEU A 74 3.07 -10.85 -0.41
C LEU A 74 2.36 -11.70 0.65
N LEU A 75 1.04 -11.53 0.80
CA LEU A 75 0.22 -12.26 1.76
C LEU A 75 0.06 -13.75 1.44
N ALA A 76 0.18 -14.14 0.16
CA ALA A 76 0.16 -15.54 -0.30
C ALA A 76 1.57 -16.16 -0.43
N GLY A 77 2.62 -15.34 -0.36
CA GLY A 77 3.99 -15.73 -0.71
C GLY A 77 4.90 -16.03 0.48
N SER A 78 6.20 -16.04 0.21
CA SER A 78 7.26 -16.31 1.19
C SER A 78 7.29 -15.32 2.35
N VAL A 79 6.80 -14.09 2.13
CA VAL A 79 6.65 -13.06 3.17
C VAL A 79 5.68 -13.51 4.26
N ALA A 80 4.54 -14.08 3.90
CA ALA A 80 3.57 -14.58 4.88
C ALA A 80 4.02 -15.90 5.53
N ALA A 81 4.70 -16.76 4.76
CA ALA A 81 5.13 -18.08 5.20
C ALA A 81 6.33 -18.06 6.19
N ASN A 82 7.20 -17.06 6.11
CA ASN A 82 8.35 -16.94 7.01
C ASN A 82 8.05 -15.92 8.13
N PRO A 83 8.02 -16.33 9.42
CA PRO A 83 7.68 -15.42 10.52
C PRO A 83 8.59 -14.20 10.62
N MET A 84 9.90 -14.36 10.41
CA MET A 84 10.84 -13.23 10.45
C MET A 84 10.60 -12.28 9.28
N TYR A 85 10.33 -12.80 8.09
CA TYR A 85 10.06 -11.97 6.93
C TYR A 85 8.74 -11.20 7.10
N ARG A 86 7.72 -11.86 7.66
CA ARG A 86 6.44 -11.21 7.99
C ARG A 86 6.64 -10.04 8.95
N GLU A 87 7.42 -10.19 10.01
CA GLU A 87 7.69 -9.10 10.95
C GLU A 87 8.45 -7.94 10.28
N LEU A 88 9.43 -8.24 9.43
CA LEU A 88 10.15 -7.20 8.66
C LEU A 88 9.21 -6.45 7.70
N ALA A 89 8.24 -7.13 7.09
CA ALA A 89 7.29 -6.54 6.15
C ALA A 89 6.05 -5.93 6.83
N ARG A 90 5.84 -6.16 8.13
CA ARG A 90 4.59 -5.84 8.83
C ARG A 90 4.18 -4.38 8.71
N GLY A 91 5.09 -3.45 9.01
CA GLY A 91 4.80 -2.01 8.96
C GLY A 91 4.41 -1.54 7.55
N PHE A 92 5.05 -2.10 6.53
CA PHE A 92 4.72 -1.83 5.14
C PHE A 92 3.33 -2.37 4.79
N LEU A 93 3.04 -3.64 5.09
CA LEU A 93 1.75 -4.27 4.79
C LEU A 93 0.58 -3.56 5.47
N VAL A 94 0.71 -3.20 6.75
CA VAL A 94 -0.31 -2.44 7.48
C VAL A 94 -0.57 -1.09 6.80
N THR A 95 0.49 -0.38 6.41
CA THR A 95 0.36 0.91 5.71
C THR A 95 -0.35 0.75 4.36
N CYS A 96 0.03 -0.27 3.56
CA CYS A 96 -0.63 -0.56 2.29
C CYS A 96 -2.11 -0.90 2.46
N LEU A 97 -2.47 -1.67 3.49
CA LEU A 97 -3.86 -1.98 3.79
C LEU A 97 -4.67 -0.72 4.10
N VAL A 98 -4.10 0.27 4.82
CA VAL A 98 -4.78 1.55 5.04
C VAL A 98 -4.90 2.36 3.75
N LEU A 99 -3.85 2.41 2.92
CA LEU A 99 -3.91 3.10 1.62
C LEU A 99 -5.00 2.51 0.71
N LEU A 100 -5.12 1.18 0.67
CA LEU A 100 -6.14 0.48 -0.11
C LEU A 100 -7.55 0.74 0.42
N ASP A 101 -7.74 0.71 1.74
CA ASP A 101 -9.04 1.02 2.37
C ASP A 101 -9.51 2.44 2.00
N ARG A 102 -8.59 3.42 2.05
CA ARG A 102 -8.88 4.80 1.64
C ARG A 102 -9.17 4.94 0.15
N ALA A 103 -8.55 4.12 -0.68
CA ALA A 103 -8.82 4.07 -2.12
C ALA A 103 -10.12 3.29 -2.46
N GLY A 104 -10.88 2.84 -1.46
CA GLY A 104 -12.09 2.05 -1.64
C GLY A 104 -11.84 0.60 -2.06
N VAL A 105 -10.60 0.12 -1.93
CA VAL A 105 -10.20 -1.26 -2.27
C VAL A 105 -10.14 -2.08 -0.99
N VAL A 106 -11.16 -2.93 -0.79
CA VAL A 106 -11.24 -3.80 0.38
C VAL A 106 -10.50 -5.11 0.11
N LEU A 107 -9.52 -5.42 0.97
CA LEU A 107 -8.93 -6.74 1.10
C LEU A 107 -9.51 -7.44 2.33
N GLU A 108 -9.54 -8.77 2.29
CA GLU A 108 -10.01 -9.61 3.40
C GLU A 108 -8.89 -10.59 3.81
N PRO A 109 -8.72 -10.88 5.11
CA PRO A 109 -7.70 -11.81 5.57
C PRO A 109 -8.05 -13.27 5.24
N GLU A 110 -7.10 -13.97 4.64
CA GLU A 110 -7.16 -15.41 4.38
C GLU A 110 -6.46 -16.18 5.50
N GLY A 111 -7.17 -16.35 6.61
CA GLY A 111 -6.72 -17.15 7.76
C GLY A 111 -6.15 -16.34 8.92
N GLU A 112 -5.74 -17.06 9.98
CA GLU A 112 -5.42 -16.46 11.28
C GLU A 112 -4.14 -15.61 11.26
N ALA A 113 -3.11 -16.07 10.53
CA ALA A 113 -1.85 -15.33 10.39
C ALA A 113 -2.02 -13.95 9.72
N GLN A 114 -3.04 -13.78 8.88
CA GLN A 114 -3.36 -12.50 8.26
C GLN A 114 -4.23 -11.63 9.19
N ARG A 115 -5.09 -12.21 10.04
CA ARG A 115 -5.98 -11.44 10.93
C ARG A 115 -5.22 -10.45 11.81
N GLU A 116 -4.08 -10.85 12.38
CA GLU A 116 -3.26 -9.95 13.19
C GLU A 116 -2.78 -8.70 12.42
N LEU A 117 -2.49 -8.83 11.12
CA LEU A 117 -2.12 -7.71 10.25
C LEU A 117 -3.33 -6.78 9.98
N PHE A 118 -4.51 -7.37 9.79
CA PHE A 118 -5.75 -6.63 9.54
C PHE A 118 -6.29 -5.94 10.79
N ASP A 119 -6.13 -6.54 11.97
CA ASP A 119 -6.45 -5.89 13.24
C ASP A 119 -5.52 -4.69 13.50
N ALA A 120 -4.23 -4.83 13.16
CA ALA A 120 -3.28 -3.72 13.22
C ALA A 120 -3.64 -2.58 12.25
N ARG A 121 -4.23 -2.87 11.07
CA ARG A 121 -4.79 -1.87 10.15
C ARG A 121 -5.87 -1.03 10.85
N ALA A 122 -6.81 -1.67 11.53
CA ALA A 122 -7.90 -0.97 12.22
C ALA A 122 -7.37 0.00 13.30
N ALA A 123 -6.31 -0.39 14.02
CA ALA A 123 -5.65 0.48 15.00
C ALA A 123 -4.91 1.67 14.35
N HIS A 124 -4.26 1.46 13.21
CA HIS A 124 -3.52 2.51 12.50
C HIS A 124 -4.40 3.47 11.71
N ALA A 125 -5.56 3.02 11.21
CA ALA A 125 -6.54 3.87 10.55
C ALA A 125 -7.10 4.97 11.49
N ALA A 126 -7.00 4.79 12.82
CA ALA A 126 -7.40 5.80 13.80
C ALA A 126 -6.32 6.89 14.04
N LEU A 127 -5.12 6.74 13.49
CA LEU A 127 -3.97 7.63 13.70
C LEU A 127 -3.62 8.50 12.48
N MET A 128 -4.27 8.28 11.33
CA MET A 128 -4.02 8.96 10.05
C MET A 128 -5.32 9.54 9.48
#